data_AF-Q1I838-F1
#
_entry.id   AF-Q1I838-F1
#
_cell.length_a   1.000
_cell.length_b   1.000
_cell.length_c   1.000
_cell.angle_alpha   90.00
_cell.angle_beta   90.00
_cell.angle_gamma   90.00
#
_symmetry.space_group_name_H-M   'P 1'
#
loop_
_entity.id
_entity.type
_entity.pdbx_description
1 polymer ?
#
loop_
_entity_poly.entity_id
_entity_poly.type
_entity_poly.pdbx_seq_one_letter_code
_entity_poly.pdbx_strand_id
1 'polypeptide(L)'
;MQFPGMRRGGVHLLLSAAVCALLPGLAQAAEPPAVCPSGDFAVFLRAYAHDPAVQRAFVAPEIELLRLAPSSAGIVPVTDKARGVGLDYPLFGSQGLDSDQVQVWIDGQSAHVIDKRQGLNAIKVYRFHKQGCWTLDAVEDWSVAPQDLDLKQRMGNSPEEKRCAARGEVFTRLGALEQYLPTRELFEAGIENYVCAAASGDPVASSEAASLSLSQMAPYLGHARTEAMFMAAAKGDPEEWIGLAYFYCDGSSLIASERPCQAPDKARAALTKAAQVAGKPGADALAEWLAKHGSQQDSTTLPMRLTGKRDDERLVIADAGNQVKTLTAYYANSDYVEEALDAFKALPAIASTSNPGRFDGFDVAVAQPKRGALTVTGIEGKPHAVRLNMTLRGDVIVLSTREAGNDSFNYNLIFGYTPKREDIQLFGVLLNTHRYQCGQAFTSTYFVESALALHQRLKDFDGTRAFHDLKAAYPQLQAANEPWKVLPVDLEQSAAAALASYRKGDLAGLERQLGALGIVGGEANCDLQRYVVERFFHADRLGWSNDLAFLFAEAGHFEQARILLERVIAADPQRIVAHLNLADSYWGLGDQDKARQSYRRYRELMVADGKAARIPPRVAERAGA
;
A
#
# COMPACT_ATOMS: atom_id res chain seq x y z
N MET A 1 -38.98 -13.99 67.68
CA MET A 1 -40.41 -14.16 68.05
C MET A 1 -40.92 -15.37 67.27
N GLN A 2 -40.75 -16.60 67.77
CA GLN A 2 -41.67 -17.34 68.67
C GLN A 2 -43.09 -17.52 68.10
N PHE A 3 -43.41 -18.80 67.81
CA PHE A 3 -44.68 -19.55 67.69
C PHE A 3 -45.84 -19.08 68.61
N PRO A 4 -47.09 -19.64 68.59
CA PRO A 4 -47.64 -20.91 68.03
C PRO A 4 -49.01 -20.70 67.31
N GLY A 5 -49.77 -21.64 66.72
CA GLY A 5 -50.07 -23.07 66.94
C GLY A 5 -51.49 -23.23 67.51
N MET A 6 -52.43 -23.89 66.82
CA MET A 6 -53.64 -24.44 67.46
C MET A 6 -54.22 -25.66 66.72
N ARG A 7 -54.46 -26.71 67.52
CA ARG A 7 -55.06 -28.02 67.21
C ARG A 7 -56.59 -27.97 67.30
N ARG A 8 -57.27 -28.86 66.55
CA ARG A 8 -58.40 -29.73 66.99
C ARG A 8 -58.35 -30.98 66.09
N GLY A 9 -58.40 -32.24 66.52
CA GLY A 9 -58.95 -32.84 67.74
C GLY A 9 -60.25 -33.55 67.37
N GLY A 10 -60.20 -34.86 67.10
CA GLY A 10 -61.36 -35.69 66.79
C GLY A 10 -60.99 -37.16 66.58
N VAL A 11 -61.02 -37.93 67.67
CA VAL A 11 -60.78 -39.38 67.75
C VAL A 11 -62.12 -40.11 67.72
N HIS A 12 -62.23 -41.20 66.95
CA HIS A 12 -63.20 -42.27 67.22
C HIS A 12 -62.51 -43.64 67.22
N LEU A 13 -62.85 -44.41 68.27
CA LEU A 13 -62.44 -45.76 68.68
C LEU A 13 -62.51 -46.79 67.53
N LEU A 14 -61.46 -47.61 67.32
CA LEU A 14 -61.15 -48.89 67.97
C LEU A 14 -62.22 -49.98 67.82
N LEU A 15 -61.95 -50.93 66.90
CA LEU A 15 -62.36 -52.32 67.03
C LEU A 15 -61.20 -53.21 66.58
N SER A 16 -60.65 -53.92 67.55
CA SER A 16 -59.53 -54.84 67.46
C SER A 16 -59.94 -56.16 66.81
N ALA A 17 -59.17 -56.62 65.84
CA ALA A 17 -59.06 -58.04 65.52
C ALA A 17 -57.61 -58.34 65.17
N ALA A 18 -56.90 -58.96 66.11
CA ALA A 18 -55.56 -59.49 65.90
C ALA A 18 -55.67 -60.77 65.05
N VAL A 19 -55.05 -60.77 63.89
CA VAL A 19 -54.65 -62.00 63.18
C VAL A 19 -53.18 -61.86 62.86
N CYS A 20 -52.40 -62.75 63.47
CA CYS A 20 -50.98 -62.91 63.26
C CYS A 20 -50.74 -63.72 61.98
N ALA A 21 -49.59 -63.45 61.34
CA ALA A 21 -48.83 -64.32 60.44
C ALA A 21 -48.87 -64.04 58.92
N LEU A 22 -47.64 -63.81 58.41
CA LEU A 22 -47.09 -64.08 57.08
C LEU A 22 -47.19 -62.98 56.01
N LEU A 23 -46.09 -62.23 55.90
CA LEU A 23 -45.64 -61.53 54.69
C LEU A 23 -45.42 -62.55 53.55
N PRO A 24 -45.98 -62.35 52.35
CA PRO A 24 -45.31 -62.77 51.13
C PRO A 24 -44.39 -61.63 50.69
N GLY A 25 -43.08 -61.84 50.83
CA GLY A 25 -42.12 -61.08 50.07
C GLY A 25 -42.42 -61.30 48.59
N LEU A 26 -42.83 -60.25 47.89
CA LEU A 26 -42.71 -60.21 46.44
C LEU A 26 -41.21 -60.13 46.14
N ALA A 27 -40.58 -61.30 46.08
CA ALA A 27 -39.34 -61.48 45.36
C ALA A 27 -39.63 -61.03 43.92
N GLN A 28 -39.11 -59.87 43.56
CA GLN A 28 -39.05 -59.42 42.19
C GLN A 28 -38.24 -60.50 41.46
N ALA A 29 -38.92 -61.32 40.66
CA ALA A 29 -38.25 -62.30 39.82
C ALA A 29 -37.21 -61.55 39.00
N ALA A 30 -35.93 -61.91 39.17
CA ALA A 30 -34.88 -61.40 38.31
C ALA A 30 -35.27 -61.73 36.86
N GLU A 31 -35.44 -60.70 36.04
CA GLU A 31 -35.63 -60.88 34.61
C GLU A 31 -34.49 -61.75 34.07
N PRO A 32 -34.76 -62.69 33.13
CA PRO A 32 -33.71 -63.50 32.55
C PRO A 32 -32.64 -62.58 31.92
N PRO A 33 -31.34 -62.95 31.99
CA PRO A 33 -30.28 -62.12 31.43
C PRO A 33 -30.58 -61.85 29.96
N ALA A 34 -30.58 -60.57 29.59
CA ALA A 34 -30.88 -60.16 28.23
C ALA A 34 -29.92 -60.83 27.24
N VAL A 35 -30.47 -61.45 26.21
CA VAL A 35 -29.69 -62.17 25.19
C VAL A 35 -29.08 -61.17 24.22
N CYS A 36 -27.78 -61.32 23.94
CA CYS A 36 -27.07 -60.47 22.99
C CYS A 36 -27.79 -60.46 21.62
N PRO A 37 -28.24 -59.29 21.10
CA PRO A 37 -28.96 -59.23 19.83
C PRO A 37 -28.12 -59.73 18.65
N SER A 38 -26.84 -59.38 18.61
CA SER A 38 -25.87 -59.87 17.64
C SER A 38 -24.44 -59.51 18.04
N GLY A 39 -23.48 -60.34 17.64
CA GLY A 39 -22.05 -60.00 17.69
C GLY A 39 -21.60 -59.06 16.56
N ASP A 40 -22.37 -58.95 15.48
CA ASP A 40 -22.17 -57.98 14.41
C ASP A 40 -22.72 -56.61 14.83
N PHE A 41 -21.90 -55.56 14.70
CA PHE A 41 -22.27 -54.23 15.23
C PHE A 41 -23.43 -53.60 14.46
N ALA A 42 -23.52 -53.78 13.14
CA ALA A 42 -24.59 -53.17 12.36
C ALA A 42 -25.96 -53.79 12.68
N VAL A 43 -26.00 -55.11 12.83
CA VAL A 43 -27.20 -55.83 13.28
C VAL A 43 -27.55 -55.47 14.74
N PHE A 44 -26.54 -55.40 15.61
CA PHE A 44 -26.72 -54.98 17.00
C PHE A 44 -27.27 -53.55 17.09
N LEU A 45 -26.68 -52.59 16.40
CA LEU A 45 -27.06 -51.18 16.43
C LEU A 45 -28.50 -50.99 15.96
N ARG A 46 -28.94 -51.74 14.94
CA ARG A 46 -30.35 -51.76 14.50
C ARG A 46 -31.27 -52.24 15.62
N ALA A 47 -30.96 -53.35 16.28
CA ALA A 47 -31.74 -53.84 17.42
C ALA A 47 -31.75 -52.85 18.59
N TYR A 48 -30.58 -52.30 18.92
CA TYR A 48 -30.38 -51.29 19.96
C TYR A 48 -31.22 -50.03 19.70
N ALA A 49 -31.24 -49.53 18.46
CA ALA A 49 -31.98 -48.33 18.10
C ALA A 49 -33.51 -48.50 18.14
N HIS A 50 -34.02 -49.72 17.91
CA HIS A 50 -35.46 -49.99 17.81
C HIS A 50 -36.13 -50.27 19.15
N ASP A 51 -35.40 -50.81 20.14
CA ASP A 51 -36.00 -51.30 21.37
C ASP A 51 -35.36 -50.67 22.63
N PRO A 52 -36.08 -49.80 23.37
CA PRO A 52 -35.61 -49.24 24.63
C PRO A 52 -35.26 -50.29 25.69
N ALA A 53 -35.85 -51.49 25.65
CA ALA A 53 -35.47 -52.59 26.55
C ALA A 53 -34.06 -53.11 26.22
N VAL A 54 -33.73 -53.24 24.93
CA VAL A 54 -32.35 -53.55 24.49
C VAL A 54 -31.39 -52.45 24.91
N GLN A 55 -31.78 -51.17 24.82
CA GLN A 55 -30.92 -50.08 25.28
C GLN A 55 -30.60 -50.14 26.78
N ARG A 56 -31.61 -50.45 27.61
CA ARG A 56 -31.44 -50.65 29.05
C ARG A 56 -30.56 -51.86 29.40
N ALA A 57 -30.69 -52.92 28.62
CA ALA A 57 -29.94 -54.15 28.82
C ALA A 57 -28.47 -54.05 28.39
N PHE A 58 -28.17 -53.25 27.35
CA PHE A 58 -26.84 -53.14 26.75
C PHE A 58 -26.26 -51.73 26.91
N VAL A 59 -26.40 -51.16 28.11
CA VAL A 59 -25.66 -49.98 28.57
C VAL A 59 -24.69 -50.41 29.67
N ALA A 60 -23.54 -49.76 29.76
CA ALA A 60 -22.59 -50.02 30.84
C ALA A 60 -23.20 -49.60 32.19
N PRO A 61 -22.89 -50.32 33.30
CA PRO A 61 -23.37 -49.94 34.63
C PRO A 61 -22.99 -48.50 35.01
N GLU A 62 -21.79 -48.09 34.61
CA GLU A 62 -21.29 -46.72 34.67
C GLU A 62 -21.00 -46.26 33.23
N ILE A 63 -21.59 -45.14 32.83
CA ILE A 63 -21.45 -44.56 31.49
C ILE A 63 -20.81 -43.16 31.58
N GLU A 64 -20.00 -42.81 30.59
CA GLU A 64 -19.48 -41.44 30.43
C GLU A 64 -20.47 -40.57 29.66
N LEU A 65 -20.78 -39.39 30.18
CA LEU A 65 -21.67 -38.41 29.56
C LEU A 65 -20.89 -37.11 29.32
N LEU A 66 -20.53 -36.85 28.06
CA LEU A 66 -19.91 -35.59 27.67
C LEU A 66 -20.99 -34.58 27.28
N ARG A 67 -20.86 -33.35 27.77
CA ARG A 67 -21.66 -32.19 27.35
C ARG A 67 -20.79 -30.96 27.23
N LEU A 68 -21.22 -30.00 26.43
CA LEU A 68 -20.59 -28.68 26.41
C LEU A 68 -21.10 -27.82 27.58
N ALA A 69 -20.18 -27.13 28.26
CA ALA A 69 -20.49 -26.26 29.39
C ALA A 69 -19.62 -24.99 29.40
N PRO A 70 -20.13 -23.86 29.93
CA PRO A 70 -19.36 -22.64 30.04
C PRO A 70 -18.22 -22.77 31.05
N SER A 71 -17.06 -22.20 30.72
CA SER A 71 -15.88 -22.08 31.59
C SER A 71 -15.19 -20.73 31.37
N SER A 72 -14.14 -20.45 32.15
CA SER A 72 -13.28 -19.28 31.93
C SER A 72 -12.55 -19.31 30.58
N ALA A 73 -12.38 -20.48 29.97
CA ALA A 73 -11.78 -20.67 28.65
C ALA A 73 -12.84 -20.76 27.52
N GLY A 74 -14.06 -20.26 27.78
CA GLY A 74 -15.20 -20.40 26.87
C GLY A 74 -15.95 -21.72 27.08
N ILE A 75 -16.71 -22.14 26.08
CA ILE A 75 -17.51 -23.37 26.15
C ILE A 75 -16.61 -24.58 25.91
N VAL A 76 -16.51 -25.50 26.87
CA VAL A 76 -15.59 -26.65 26.83
C VAL A 76 -16.35 -27.95 27.07
N PRO A 77 -15.85 -29.09 26.57
CA PRO A 77 -16.42 -30.39 26.90
C PRO A 77 -16.16 -30.72 28.37
N VAL A 78 -17.20 -31.17 29.05
CA VAL A 78 -17.17 -31.68 30.42
C VAL A 78 -17.75 -33.09 30.40
N THR A 79 -17.00 -34.04 30.94
CA THR A 79 -17.41 -35.43 31.04
C THR A 79 -17.80 -35.77 32.47
N ASP A 80 -19.05 -36.14 32.66
CA ASP A 80 -19.62 -36.63 33.92
C ASP A 80 -19.79 -38.17 33.83
N LYS A 81 -19.88 -38.85 34.98
CA LYS A 81 -20.20 -40.28 35.05
C LYS A 81 -21.61 -40.49 35.58
N ALA A 82 -22.38 -41.37 34.95
CA ALA A 82 -23.76 -41.68 35.36
C ALA A 82 -23.99 -43.19 35.46
N ARG A 83 -25.04 -43.58 36.20
CA ARG A 83 -25.47 -44.98 36.24
C ARG A 83 -26.36 -45.27 35.04
N GLY A 84 -26.01 -46.27 34.23
CA GLY A 84 -26.76 -46.62 33.01
C GLY A 84 -28.26 -46.87 33.27
N VAL A 85 -28.58 -47.57 34.37
CA VAL A 85 -29.97 -47.88 34.78
C VAL A 85 -30.81 -46.61 35.06
N GLY A 86 -30.18 -45.49 35.42
CA GLY A 86 -30.85 -44.25 35.80
C GLY A 86 -31.02 -43.24 34.66
N LEU A 87 -30.69 -43.61 33.42
CA LEU A 87 -30.82 -42.72 32.26
C LEU A 87 -32.25 -42.66 31.72
N ASP A 88 -32.57 -41.59 31.01
CA ASP A 88 -33.83 -41.42 30.30
C ASP A 88 -33.77 -42.10 28.92
N TYR A 89 -34.52 -43.20 28.76
CA TYR A 89 -34.59 -43.96 27.51
C TYR A 89 -35.82 -43.56 26.67
N PRO A 90 -35.74 -43.59 25.32
CA PRO A 90 -34.60 -44.05 24.50
C PRO A 90 -33.45 -43.04 24.41
N LEU A 91 -32.22 -43.55 24.46
CA LEU A 91 -30.98 -42.78 24.29
C LEU A 91 -30.64 -42.54 22.81
N PHE A 92 -31.09 -43.45 21.94
CA PHE A 92 -30.82 -43.45 20.51
C PHE A 92 -32.06 -43.90 19.75
N GLY A 93 -32.48 -43.15 18.72
CA GLY A 93 -33.68 -43.45 17.94
C GLY A 93 -33.41 -44.29 16.69
N SER A 94 -34.38 -45.08 16.24
CA SER A 94 -34.30 -45.89 15.01
C SER A 94 -34.61 -45.13 13.72
N GLN A 95 -35.30 -43.99 13.78
CA GLN A 95 -35.72 -43.26 12.59
C GLN A 95 -34.52 -42.70 11.81
N GLY A 96 -34.39 -43.04 10.53
CA GLY A 96 -33.30 -42.57 9.68
C GLY A 96 -31.93 -43.18 9.99
N LEU A 97 -31.88 -44.37 10.58
CA LEU A 97 -30.62 -45.03 10.95
C LEU A 97 -29.71 -45.34 9.74
N ASP A 98 -30.29 -45.65 8.58
CA ASP A 98 -29.53 -45.93 7.35
C ASP A 98 -29.25 -44.65 6.52
N SER A 99 -29.44 -43.45 7.09
CA SER A 99 -29.08 -42.18 6.44
C SER A 99 -27.58 -41.87 6.55
N ASP A 100 -27.07 -41.04 5.65
CA ASP A 100 -25.69 -40.51 5.67
C ASP A 100 -25.40 -39.59 6.88
N GLN A 101 -26.45 -39.16 7.58
CA GLN A 101 -26.37 -38.40 8.82
C GLN A 101 -25.98 -39.26 10.03
N VAL A 102 -25.99 -40.59 9.92
CA VAL A 102 -25.47 -41.50 10.95
C VAL A 102 -24.20 -42.19 10.42
N GLN A 103 -23.06 -41.83 10.99
CA GLN A 103 -21.77 -42.40 10.58
C GLN A 103 -21.28 -43.38 11.64
N VAL A 104 -20.88 -44.57 11.21
CA VAL A 104 -20.43 -45.65 12.08
C VAL A 104 -18.95 -45.93 11.81
N TRP A 105 -18.14 -45.87 12.86
CA TRP A 105 -16.72 -46.21 12.86
C TRP A 105 -16.48 -47.38 13.80
N ILE A 106 -15.79 -48.42 13.35
CA ILE A 106 -15.49 -49.61 14.16
C ILE A 106 -13.97 -49.78 14.19
N ASP A 107 -13.40 -49.82 15.38
CA ASP A 107 -11.98 -50.07 15.63
C ASP A 107 -11.82 -51.20 16.67
N GLY A 108 -11.50 -52.39 16.19
CA GLY A 108 -11.33 -53.57 17.02
C GLY A 108 -12.59 -53.93 17.83
N GLN A 109 -12.52 -53.71 19.16
CA GLN A 109 -13.64 -53.94 20.09
C GLN A 109 -14.42 -52.67 20.43
N SER A 110 -14.11 -51.54 19.79
CA SER A 110 -14.80 -50.27 20.00
C SER A 110 -15.56 -49.88 18.73
N ALA A 111 -16.74 -49.29 18.91
CA ALA A 111 -17.52 -48.73 17.82
C ALA A 111 -18.06 -47.36 18.23
N HIS A 112 -18.00 -46.40 17.31
CA HIS A 112 -18.46 -45.04 17.49
C HIS A 112 -19.55 -44.73 16.47
N VAL A 113 -20.62 -44.11 16.93
CA VAL A 113 -21.73 -43.66 16.09
C VAL A 113 -21.83 -42.15 16.20
N ILE A 114 -21.51 -41.43 15.13
CA ILE A 114 -21.71 -39.98 15.02
C ILE A 114 -23.09 -39.75 14.41
N ASP A 115 -23.98 -39.11 15.16
CA ASP A 115 -25.37 -38.84 14.79
C ASP A 115 -25.57 -37.34 14.54
N LYS A 116 -25.93 -37.01 13.30
CA LYS A 116 -26.14 -35.66 12.78
C LYS A 116 -27.58 -35.42 12.35
N ARG A 117 -28.50 -36.34 12.69
CA ARG A 117 -29.91 -36.28 12.23
C ARG A 117 -30.65 -35.04 12.70
N GLN A 118 -30.20 -34.41 13.79
CA GLN A 118 -30.74 -33.15 14.30
C GLN A 118 -30.00 -31.90 13.77
N GLY A 119 -29.13 -32.08 12.77
CA GLY A 119 -28.28 -31.04 12.20
C GLY A 119 -26.94 -30.88 12.93
N LEU A 120 -26.02 -30.15 12.32
CA LEU A 120 -24.64 -29.98 12.81
C LEU A 120 -24.53 -29.17 14.11
N ASN A 121 -25.61 -28.49 14.51
CA ASN A 121 -25.68 -27.81 15.81
C ASN A 121 -26.02 -28.76 16.98
N ALA A 122 -26.33 -30.04 16.69
CA ALA A 122 -26.80 -31.03 17.65
C ALA A 122 -26.17 -32.41 17.40
N ILE A 123 -24.86 -32.42 17.16
CA ILE A 123 -24.08 -33.65 16.93
C ILE A 123 -24.02 -34.46 18.22
N LYS A 124 -24.30 -35.76 18.11
CA LYS A 124 -24.10 -36.72 19.21
C LYS A 124 -23.13 -37.81 18.81
N VAL A 125 -22.32 -38.26 19.76
CA VAL A 125 -21.41 -39.40 19.56
C VAL A 125 -21.75 -40.48 20.59
N TYR A 126 -21.97 -41.70 20.12
CA TYR A 126 -22.24 -42.86 20.96
C TYR A 126 -21.06 -43.82 20.85
N ARG A 127 -20.46 -44.18 21.99
CA ARG A 127 -19.36 -45.14 22.04
C ARG A 127 -19.85 -46.46 22.61
N PHE A 128 -19.56 -47.52 21.88
CA PHE A 128 -19.86 -48.90 22.24
C PHE A 128 -18.57 -49.68 22.36
N HIS A 129 -18.52 -50.56 23.35
CA HIS A 129 -17.41 -51.49 23.53
C HIS A 129 -17.92 -52.92 23.58
N LYS A 130 -17.16 -53.86 23.02
CA LYS A 130 -17.52 -55.27 22.93
C LYS A 130 -16.81 -56.09 23.98
N GLN A 131 -17.57 -56.60 24.94
CA GLN A 131 -17.14 -57.60 25.93
C GLN A 131 -18.20 -58.70 26.00
N GLY A 132 -18.04 -59.73 25.18
CA GLY A 132 -19.07 -60.72 24.92
C GLY A 132 -20.16 -60.20 23.97
N CYS A 133 -20.84 -59.12 24.33
CA CYS A 133 -21.77 -58.36 23.48
C CYS A 133 -21.36 -56.88 23.42
N TRP A 134 -21.90 -56.14 22.45
CA TRP A 134 -21.75 -54.69 22.37
C TRP A 134 -22.53 -54.01 23.50
N THR A 135 -21.90 -53.03 24.14
CA THR A 135 -22.48 -52.28 25.26
C THR A 135 -22.15 -50.81 25.09
N LEU A 136 -23.13 -49.92 25.25
CA LEU A 136 -22.93 -48.47 25.21
C LEU A 136 -22.20 -48.02 26.48
N ASP A 137 -21.03 -47.38 26.33
CA ASP A 137 -20.20 -46.92 27.46
C ASP A 137 -19.93 -45.41 27.47
N ALA A 138 -20.28 -44.68 26.41
CA ALA A 138 -20.31 -43.22 26.43
C ALA A 138 -21.39 -42.62 25.51
N VAL A 139 -21.94 -41.47 25.94
CA VAL A 139 -22.75 -40.57 25.12
C VAL A 139 -22.16 -39.17 25.19
N GLU A 140 -21.87 -38.60 24.04
CA GLU A 140 -21.34 -37.24 23.92
C GLU A 140 -22.38 -36.36 23.24
N ASP A 141 -22.77 -35.27 23.89
CA ASP A 141 -23.64 -34.24 23.34
C ASP A 141 -22.81 -32.97 23.05
N TRP A 142 -22.53 -32.76 21.77
CA TRP A 142 -21.74 -31.63 21.28
C TRP A 142 -22.63 -30.41 20.97
N SER A 143 -23.90 -30.42 21.36
CA SER A 143 -24.77 -29.25 21.20
C SER A 143 -24.37 -28.12 22.14
N VAL A 144 -24.48 -26.89 21.64
CA VAL A 144 -24.28 -25.69 22.45
C VAL A 144 -25.63 -25.17 22.91
N ALA A 145 -25.88 -25.17 24.22
CA ALA A 145 -27.15 -24.71 24.75
C ALA A 145 -27.32 -23.19 24.50
N PRO A 146 -28.49 -22.72 24.02
CA PRO A 146 -28.68 -21.30 23.68
C PRO A 146 -28.43 -20.34 24.84
N GLN A 147 -28.70 -20.76 26.07
CA GLN A 147 -28.47 -19.97 27.28
C GLN A 147 -26.99 -19.81 27.66
N ASP A 148 -26.12 -20.69 27.16
CA ASP A 148 -24.68 -20.68 27.46
C ASP A 148 -23.89 -19.81 26.48
N LEU A 149 -24.53 -19.36 25.39
CA LEU A 149 -23.93 -18.47 24.41
C LEU A 149 -23.84 -17.04 24.94
N ASP A 150 -22.63 -16.50 25.02
CA ASP A 150 -22.45 -15.06 25.25
C ASP A 150 -22.66 -14.28 23.95
N LEU A 151 -23.75 -13.52 23.89
CA LEU A 151 -24.12 -12.70 22.72
C LEU A 151 -23.63 -11.26 22.81
N LYS A 152 -22.96 -10.87 23.90
CA LYS A 152 -22.44 -9.51 24.06
C LYS A 152 -21.29 -9.30 23.07
N GLN A 153 -21.38 -8.22 22.29
CA GLN A 153 -20.33 -7.81 21.33
C GLN A 153 -19.96 -8.85 20.26
N ARG A 154 -20.86 -9.79 19.92
CA ARG A 154 -20.64 -10.78 18.86
C ARG A 154 -20.94 -10.22 17.46
N MET A 155 -20.26 -10.78 16.46
CA MET A 155 -20.46 -10.57 15.02
C MET A 155 -21.91 -10.84 14.61
N GLY A 156 -22.42 -10.15 13.59
CA GLY A 156 -23.78 -10.30 13.09
C GLY A 156 -24.70 -9.14 13.46
N ASN A 157 -25.57 -8.79 12.52
CA ASN A 157 -26.48 -7.65 12.58
C ASN A 157 -27.83 -8.00 13.25
N SER A 158 -28.19 -9.29 13.32
CA SER A 158 -29.41 -9.78 13.98
C SER A 158 -29.12 -10.67 15.21
N PRO A 159 -30.10 -10.86 16.13
CA PRO A 159 -29.94 -11.81 17.24
C PRO A 159 -29.68 -13.25 16.81
N GLU A 160 -30.17 -13.65 15.63
CA GLU A 160 -29.92 -14.97 15.05
C GLU A 160 -28.48 -15.08 14.54
N GLU A 161 -28.02 -14.08 13.80
CA GLU A 161 -26.64 -14.02 13.30
C GLU A 161 -25.63 -14.01 14.44
N LYS A 162 -25.92 -13.31 15.54
CA LYS A 162 -25.08 -13.32 16.75
C LYS A 162 -25.00 -14.70 17.41
N ARG A 163 -26.10 -15.45 17.44
CA ARG A 163 -26.10 -16.83 17.94
C ARG A 163 -25.30 -17.74 17.01
N CYS A 164 -25.46 -17.56 15.70
CA CYS A 164 -24.67 -18.27 14.70
C CYS A 164 -23.18 -17.98 14.87
N ALA A 165 -22.77 -16.71 14.97
CA ALA A 165 -21.38 -16.32 15.19
C ALA A 165 -20.78 -16.97 16.45
N ALA A 166 -21.50 -16.91 17.56
CA ALA A 166 -21.05 -17.49 18.83
C ALA A 166 -20.90 -19.03 18.75
N ARG A 167 -21.79 -19.73 18.04
CA ARG A 167 -21.66 -21.17 17.79
C ARG A 167 -20.50 -21.49 16.84
N GLY A 168 -20.34 -20.70 15.78
CA GLY A 168 -19.26 -20.83 14.80
C GLY A 168 -17.90 -20.84 15.48
N GLU A 169 -17.65 -19.84 16.34
CA GLU A 169 -16.41 -19.73 17.12
C GLU A 169 -16.17 -20.94 18.04
N VAL A 170 -17.23 -21.42 18.71
CA VAL A 170 -17.12 -22.59 19.60
C VAL A 170 -16.75 -23.84 18.80
N PHE A 171 -17.46 -24.11 17.70
CA PHE A 171 -17.21 -25.31 16.90
C PHE A 171 -15.87 -25.27 16.18
N THR A 172 -15.50 -24.15 15.56
CA THR A 172 -14.20 -24.00 14.90
C THR A 172 -13.05 -24.13 15.90
N ARG A 173 -13.17 -23.55 17.10
CA ARG A 173 -12.14 -23.69 18.15
C ARG A 173 -12.02 -25.13 18.66
N LEU A 174 -13.14 -25.82 18.88
CA LEU A 174 -13.12 -27.22 19.33
C LEU A 174 -12.58 -28.15 18.23
N GLY A 175 -12.92 -27.90 16.97
CA GLY A 175 -12.35 -28.61 15.81
C GLY A 175 -10.85 -28.41 15.68
N ALA A 176 -10.36 -27.18 15.86
CA ALA A 176 -8.94 -26.84 15.77
C ALA A 176 -8.04 -27.51 16.82
N LEU A 177 -8.61 -28.14 17.86
CA LEU A 177 -7.84 -28.94 18.81
C LEU A 177 -7.44 -30.31 18.24
N GLU A 178 -8.10 -30.78 17.18
CA GLU A 178 -7.83 -32.04 16.48
C GLU A 178 -7.76 -33.30 17.37
N GLN A 179 -8.37 -33.24 18.56
CA GLN A 179 -8.29 -34.29 19.57
C GLN A 179 -9.62 -35.02 19.79
N TYR A 180 -10.69 -34.56 19.15
CA TYR A 180 -12.04 -35.11 19.32
C TYR A 180 -12.47 -35.88 18.10
N LEU A 181 -13.23 -36.96 18.30
CA LEU A 181 -13.72 -37.78 17.20
C LEU A 181 -14.53 -36.99 16.15
N PRO A 182 -15.47 -36.09 16.51
CA PRO A 182 -16.23 -35.32 15.52
C PRO A 182 -15.49 -34.07 15.03
N THR A 183 -14.15 -34.06 14.97
CA THR A 183 -13.36 -32.88 14.54
C THR A 183 -13.81 -32.34 13.18
N ARG A 184 -14.04 -33.24 12.21
CA ARG A 184 -14.53 -32.86 10.88
C ARG A 184 -15.91 -32.20 10.96
N GLU A 185 -16.83 -32.82 11.69
CA GLU A 185 -18.19 -32.31 11.88
C GLU A 185 -18.21 -30.96 12.59
N LEU A 186 -17.29 -30.73 13.53
CA LEU A 186 -17.14 -29.45 14.21
C LEU A 186 -16.72 -28.34 13.23
N PHE A 187 -15.83 -28.61 12.28
CA PHE A 187 -15.52 -27.64 11.22
C PHE A 187 -16.68 -27.44 10.24
N GLU A 188 -17.41 -28.50 9.88
CA GLU A 188 -18.65 -28.40 9.08
C GLU A 188 -19.69 -27.52 9.80
N ALA A 189 -19.89 -27.72 11.10
CA ALA A 189 -20.79 -26.91 11.94
C ALA A 189 -20.30 -25.45 12.04
N GLY A 190 -18.99 -25.25 12.17
CA GLY A 190 -18.35 -23.94 12.25
C GLY A 190 -18.63 -23.10 11.01
N ILE A 191 -18.36 -23.64 9.82
CA ILE A 191 -18.56 -22.89 8.57
C ILE A 191 -20.04 -22.61 8.27
N GLU A 192 -20.95 -23.54 8.55
CA GLU A 192 -22.39 -23.29 8.41
C GLU A 192 -22.87 -22.14 9.30
N ASN A 193 -22.34 -22.08 10.53
CA ASN A 193 -22.66 -21.01 11.47
C ASN A 193 -22.04 -19.66 11.06
N TYR A 194 -20.81 -19.62 10.55
CA TYR A 194 -20.25 -18.36 10.03
C TYR A 194 -20.98 -17.86 8.79
N VAL A 195 -21.39 -18.77 7.90
CA VAL A 195 -22.25 -18.45 6.76
C VAL A 195 -23.61 -17.88 7.21
N CYS A 196 -24.21 -18.45 8.26
CA CYS A 196 -25.42 -17.88 8.87
C CYS A 196 -25.15 -16.48 9.44
N ALA A 197 -24.05 -16.30 10.18
CA ALA A 197 -23.68 -15.01 10.78
C ALA A 197 -23.40 -13.92 9.73
N ALA A 198 -22.89 -14.31 8.57
CA ALA A 198 -22.61 -13.45 7.43
C ALA A 198 -23.84 -13.16 6.54
N ALA A 199 -25.05 -13.62 6.90
CA ALA A 199 -26.24 -13.51 6.03
C ALA A 199 -26.57 -12.06 5.63
N SER A 200 -26.38 -11.09 6.53
CA SER A 200 -26.51 -9.66 6.26
C SER A 200 -25.22 -8.97 5.77
N GLY A 201 -24.17 -9.75 5.45
CA GLY A 201 -22.87 -9.23 5.03
C GLY A 201 -22.01 -8.66 6.16
N ASP A 202 -22.10 -9.22 7.37
CA ASP A 202 -21.20 -8.88 8.47
C ASP A 202 -19.73 -9.13 8.06
N PRO A 203 -18.84 -8.12 8.12
CA PRO A 203 -17.49 -8.26 7.57
C PRO A 203 -16.65 -9.36 8.24
N VAL A 204 -16.72 -9.45 9.58
CA VAL A 204 -15.88 -10.40 10.34
C VAL A 204 -16.38 -11.82 10.13
N ALA A 205 -17.70 -12.04 10.23
CA ALA A 205 -18.27 -13.36 9.95
C ALA A 205 -18.02 -13.81 8.50
N SER A 206 -18.01 -12.86 7.55
CA SER A 206 -17.71 -13.15 6.16
C SER A 206 -16.23 -13.56 5.97
N SER A 207 -15.30 -12.87 6.63
CA SER A 207 -13.87 -13.25 6.61
C SER A 207 -13.64 -14.65 7.19
N GLU A 208 -14.25 -14.95 8.34
CA GLU A 208 -14.16 -16.27 8.98
C GLU A 208 -14.74 -17.38 8.08
N ALA A 209 -15.90 -17.14 7.46
CA ALA A 209 -16.49 -18.09 6.51
C ALA A 209 -15.59 -18.32 5.28
N ALA A 210 -15.01 -17.26 4.72
CA ALA A 210 -14.14 -17.35 3.56
C ALA A 210 -12.84 -18.09 3.88
N SER A 211 -12.17 -17.72 4.97
CA SER A 211 -10.91 -18.32 5.42
C SER A 211 -11.08 -19.80 5.76
N LEU A 212 -12.12 -20.13 6.54
CA LEU A 212 -12.42 -21.53 6.88
C LEU A 212 -12.77 -22.35 5.63
N SER A 213 -13.48 -21.76 4.66
CA SER A 213 -13.75 -22.39 3.36
C SER A 213 -12.49 -22.74 2.57
N LEU A 214 -11.38 -22.02 2.74
CA LEU A 214 -10.13 -22.25 2.01
C LEU A 214 -9.15 -23.18 2.76
N SER A 215 -9.37 -23.39 4.06
CA SER A 215 -8.50 -24.16 4.95
C SER A 215 -8.37 -25.66 4.67
N GLN A 216 -9.25 -26.23 3.82
CA GLN A 216 -9.43 -27.68 3.65
C GLN A 216 -9.89 -28.45 4.89
N MET A 217 -10.04 -27.80 6.05
CA MET A 217 -10.60 -28.40 7.27
C MET A 217 -12.13 -28.44 7.24
N ALA A 218 -12.75 -27.47 6.55
CA ALA A 218 -14.18 -27.40 6.32
C ALA A 218 -14.54 -27.56 4.83
N PRO A 219 -15.80 -27.90 4.50
CA PRO A 219 -16.24 -27.95 3.12
C PRO A 219 -16.05 -26.62 2.38
N TYR A 220 -15.53 -26.69 1.16
CA TYR A 220 -15.42 -25.53 0.29
C TYR A 220 -16.81 -25.00 -0.09
N LEU A 221 -17.08 -23.72 0.15
CA LEU A 221 -18.36 -23.07 -0.12
C LEU A 221 -18.65 -22.89 -1.62
N GLY A 222 -17.65 -23.12 -2.47
CA GLY A 222 -17.72 -22.85 -3.91
C GLY A 222 -17.33 -21.42 -4.25
N HIS A 223 -16.81 -21.24 -5.46
CA HIS A 223 -16.09 -20.01 -5.85
C HIS A 223 -16.93 -18.73 -5.69
N ALA A 224 -18.17 -18.74 -6.17
CA ALA A 224 -19.03 -17.56 -6.13
C ALA A 224 -19.38 -17.13 -4.69
N ARG A 225 -19.55 -18.10 -3.79
CA ARG A 225 -19.90 -17.81 -2.40
C ARG A 225 -18.68 -17.33 -1.63
N THR A 226 -17.52 -17.96 -1.81
CA THR A 226 -16.26 -17.51 -1.21
C THR A 226 -15.86 -16.10 -1.69
N GLU A 227 -16.01 -15.80 -2.99
CA GLU A 227 -15.80 -14.47 -3.55
C GLU A 227 -16.71 -13.42 -2.89
N ALA A 228 -18.01 -13.73 -2.74
CA ALA A 228 -18.96 -12.83 -2.09
C ALA A 228 -18.63 -12.58 -0.61
N MET A 229 -18.12 -13.60 0.11
CA MET A 229 -17.70 -13.47 1.50
C MET A 229 -16.48 -12.54 1.63
N PHE A 230 -15.43 -12.72 0.81
CA PHE A 230 -14.31 -11.79 0.78
C PHE A 230 -14.72 -10.37 0.40
N MET A 231 -15.63 -10.20 -0.58
CA MET A 231 -16.14 -8.87 -0.93
C MET A 231 -16.93 -8.21 0.21
N ALA A 232 -17.64 -8.98 1.04
CA ALA A 232 -18.33 -8.47 2.21
C ALA A 232 -17.34 -8.11 3.34
N ALA A 233 -16.34 -8.95 3.56
CA ALA A 233 -15.24 -8.71 4.50
C ALA A 233 -14.47 -7.42 4.15
N ALA A 234 -14.13 -7.24 2.88
CA ALA A 234 -13.40 -6.09 2.34
C ALA A 234 -14.12 -4.73 2.45
N LYS A 235 -15.41 -4.73 2.81
CA LYS A 235 -16.14 -3.51 3.16
C LYS A 235 -15.90 -3.04 4.60
N GLY A 236 -15.62 -3.97 5.51
CA GLY A 236 -15.35 -3.67 6.92
C GLY A 236 -13.86 -3.58 7.23
N ASP A 237 -13.05 -4.42 6.58
CA ASP A 237 -11.60 -4.42 6.71
C ASP A 237 -10.95 -4.29 5.31
N PRO A 238 -10.36 -3.14 4.98
CA PRO A 238 -9.67 -2.92 3.71
C PRO A 238 -8.54 -3.92 3.40
N GLU A 239 -7.93 -4.58 4.40
CA GLU A 239 -6.88 -5.57 4.15
C GLU A 239 -7.41 -6.85 3.50
N GLU A 240 -8.71 -7.15 3.62
CA GLU A 240 -9.36 -8.31 3.01
C GLU A 240 -9.38 -8.26 1.47
N TRP A 241 -9.10 -7.09 0.86
CA TRP A 241 -8.83 -7.00 -0.57
C TRP A 241 -7.58 -7.80 -0.99
N ILE A 242 -6.62 -7.99 -0.09
CA ILE A 242 -5.43 -8.82 -0.29
C ILE A 242 -5.84 -10.30 -0.28
N GLY A 243 -6.66 -10.73 0.69
CA GLY A 243 -7.22 -12.08 0.75
C GLY A 243 -8.02 -12.44 -0.50
N LEU A 244 -8.85 -11.50 -0.99
CA LEU A 244 -9.58 -11.66 -2.25
C LEU A 244 -8.64 -11.83 -3.46
N ALA A 245 -7.53 -11.10 -3.50
CA ALA A 245 -6.55 -11.21 -4.57
C ALA A 245 -5.85 -12.58 -4.56
N TYR A 246 -5.46 -13.08 -3.40
CA TYR A 246 -4.90 -14.43 -3.26
C TYR A 246 -5.92 -15.49 -3.69
N PHE A 247 -7.18 -15.34 -3.26
CA PHE A 247 -8.26 -16.22 -3.72
C PHE A 247 -8.41 -16.22 -5.25
N TYR A 248 -8.28 -15.08 -5.93
CA TYR A 248 -8.31 -15.03 -7.39
C TYR A 248 -7.10 -15.71 -8.07
N CYS A 249 -5.93 -15.71 -7.44
CA CYS A 249 -4.76 -16.39 -7.99
C CYS A 249 -4.75 -17.89 -7.70
N ASP A 250 -5.01 -18.27 -6.45
CA ASP A 250 -4.80 -19.62 -5.94
C ASP A 250 -6.10 -20.45 -5.89
N GLY A 251 -7.26 -19.81 -5.99
CA GLY A 251 -8.56 -20.45 -5.86
C GLY A 251 -8.72 -21.09 -4.49
N SER A 252 -9.06 -22.38 -4.45
CA SER A 252 -9.15 -23.16 -3.22
C SER A 252 -7.86 -23.93 -2.87
N SER A 253 -6.75 -23.65 -3.54
CA SER A 253 -5.48 -24.37 -3.32
C SER A 253 -4.67 -23.71 -2.21
N LEU A 254 -4.19 -24.52 -1.25
CA LEU A 254 -3.27 -24.05 -0.19
C LEU A 254 -1.80 -24.06 -0.64
N ILE A 255 -1.48 -24.60 -1.82
CA ILE A 255 -0.11 -24.71 -2.32
C ILE A 255 0.19 -23.50 -3.22
N ALA A 256 0.39 -22.35 -2.58
CA ALA A 256 0.79 -21.11 -3.24
C ALA A 256 2.32 -21.12 -3.45
N SER A 257 2.81 -21.72 -4.53
CA SER A 257 4.20 -21.45 -4.97
C SER A 257 4.59 -21.82 -6.40
N GLU A 258 3.89 -22.71 -7.12
CA GLU A 258 4.40 -23.18 -8.44
C GLU A 258 3.43 -23.03 -9.62
N ARG A 259 2.18 -22.60 -9.41
CA ARG A 259 1.19 -22.51 -10.49
C ARG A 259 0.98 -21.05 -10.94
N PRO A 260 0.76 -20.82 -12.25
CA PRO A 260 0.36 -19.51 -12.74
C PRO A 260 -0.95 -19.06 -12.08
N CYS A 261 -1.03 -17.78 -11.72
CA CYS A 261 -2.25 -17.16 -11.17
C CYS A 261 -3.46 -17.43 -12.09
N GLN A 262 -4.57 -17.90 -11.52
CA GLN A 262 -5.76 -18.30 -12.28
C GLN A 262 -6.52 -17.12 -12.89
N ALA A 263 -6.66 -16.02 -12.13
CA ALA A 263 -7.34 -14.81 -12.58
C ALA A 263 -6.48 -13.56 -12.33
N PRO A 264 -5.39 -13.36 -13.09
CA PRO A 264 -4.41 -12.30 -12.83
C PRO A 264 -5.01 -10.89 -12.91
N ASP A 265 -5.94 -10.63 -13.84
CA ASP A 265 -6.58 -9.32 -13.96
C ASP A 265 -7.45 -8.99 -12.74
N LYS A 266 -8.17 -9.98 -12.21
CA LYS A 266 -9.00 -9.80 -11.01
C LYS A 266 -8.13 -9.63 -9.76
N ALA A 267 -7.06 -10.42 -9.63
CA ALA A 267 -6.10 -10.30 -8.54
C ALA A 267 -5.44 -8.92 -8.53
N ARG A 268 -4.97 -8.44 -9.69
CA ARG A 268 -4.43 -7.08 -9.85
C ARG A 268 -5.43 -6.01 -9.47
N ALA A 269 -6.69 -6.12 -9.93
CA ALA A 269 -7.72 -5.15 -9.59
C ALA A 269 -7.99 -5.10 -8.07
N ALA A 270 -8.04 -6.25 -7.40
CA ALA A 270 -8.21 -6.34 -5.96
C ALA A 270 -7.01 -5.74 -5.20
N LEU A 271 -5.77 -6.03 -5.62
CA LEU A 271 -4.57 -5.44 -5.02
C LEU A 271 -4.45 -3.93 -5.27
N THR A 272 -4.85 -3.46 -6.45
CA THR A 272 -4.93 -2.03 -6.75
C THR A 272 -5.94 -1.35 -5.82
N LYS A 273 -7.07 -2.00 -5.56
CA LYS A 273 -8.05 -1.52 -4.59
C LYS A 273 -7.48 -1.53 -3.17
N ALA A 274 -6.80 -2.60 -2.77
CA ALA A 274 -6.11 -2.69 -1.48
C ALA A 274 -5.12 -1.54 -1.30
N ALA A 275 -4.26 -1.26 -2.28
CA ALA A 275 -3.32 -0.14 -2.23
C ALA A 275 -4.01 1.22 -2.05
N GLN A 276 -5.21 1.40 -2.63
CA GLN A 276 -5.98 2.63 -2.49
C GLN A 276 -6.63 2.79 -1.10
N VAL A 277 -7.11 1.70 -0.48
CA VAL A 277 -7.96 1.77 0.72
C VAL A 277 -7.33 1.22 2.01
N ALA A 278 -6.39 0.27 1.91
CA ALA A 278 -5.64 -0.30 3.04
C ALA A 278 -4.30 0.43 3.28
N GLY A 279 -3.85 1.25 2.33
CA GLY A 279 -2.57 1.95 2.44
C GLY A 279 -1.39 1.00 2.26
N LYS A 280 -0.44 1.00 3.22
CA LYS A 280 0.84 0.28 3.09
C LYS A 280 0.67 -1.23 2.81
N PRO A 281 -0.12 -2.01 3.59
CA PRO A 281 -0.24 -3.45 3.35
C PRO A 281 -0.72 -3.80 1.94
N GLY A 282 -1.67 -3.02 1.40
CA GLY A 282 -2.18 -3.23 0.05
C GLY A 282 -1.19 -2.82 -1.04
N ALA A 283 -0.39 -1.78 -0.81
CA ALA A 283 0.66 -1.35 -1.73
C ALA A 283 1.81 -2.36 -1.79
N ASP A 284 2.24 -2.89 -0.65
CA ASP A 284 3.26 -3.93 -0.55
C ASP A 284 2.84 -5.17 -1.33
N ALA A 285 1.62 -5.65 -1.09
CA ALA A 285 1.07 -6.82 -1.76
C ALA A 285 0.93 -6.61 -3.28
N LEU A 286 0.54 -5.40 -3.72
CA LEU A 286 0.50 -5.05 -5.14
C LEU A 286 1.90 -5.04 -5.77
N ALA A 287 2.89 -4.46 -5.09
CA ALA A 287 4.25 -4.39 -5.58
C ALA A 287 4.90 -5.78 -5.69
N GLU A 288 4.70 -6.63 -4.68
CA GLU A 288 5.13 -8.03 -4.70
C GLU A 288 4.49 -8.79 -5.87
N TRP A 289 3.17 -8.63 -6.05
CA TRP A 289 2.45 -9.28 -7.15
C TRP A 289 2.96 -8.83 -8.52
N LEU A 290 3.20 -7.52 -8.71
CA LEU A 290 3.73 -6.97 -9.96
C LEU A 290 5.16 -7.40 -10.24
N ALA A 291 6.00 -7.55 -9.21
CA ALA A 291 7.35 -8.07 -9.37
C ALA A 291 7.34 -9.53 -9.88
N LYS A 292 6.35 -10.32 -9.45
CA LYS A 292 6.22 -11.74 -9.82
C LYS A 292 5.44 -11.99 -11.11
N HIS A 293 4.41 -11.19 -11.40
CA HIS A 293 3.46 -11.42 -12.50
C HIS A 293 3.32 -10.27 -13.48
N GLY A 294 3.83 -9.08 -13.17
CA GLY A 294 3.71 -7.89 -13.99
C GLY A 294 4.52 -8.00 -15.28
N SER A 295 4.01 -7.41 -16.35
CA SER A 295 4.79 -7.20 -17.57
C SER A 295 5.75 -6.01 -17.40
N GLN A 296 6.74 -5.86 -18.28
CA GLN A 296 7.56 -4.62 -18.33
C GLN A 296 6.74 -3.35 -18.59
N GLN A 297 5.45 -3.46 -18.98
CA GLN A 297 4.55 -2.31 -19.14
C GLN A 297 3.88 -1.90 -17.82
N ASP A 298 3.84 -2.78 -16.81
CA ASP A 298 3.15 -2.53 -15.53
C ASP A 298 4.11 -2.09 -14.41
N SER A 299 5.41 -2.22 -14.64
CA SER A 299 6.44 -1.73 -13.74
C SER A 299 7.70 -1.37 -14.50
N THR A 300 8.33 -0.25 -14.13
CA THR A 300 9.64 0.15 -14.62
C THR A 300 10.65 -0.03 -13.50
N THR A 301 11.61 -0.92 -13.70
CA THR A 301 12.73 -1.11 -12.76
C THR A 301 13.94 -0.34 -13.25
N LEU A 302 14.40 0.65 -12.48
CA LEU A 302 15.58 1.44 -12.78
C LEU A 302 16.77 0.98 -11.91
N PRO A 303 17.93 0.65 -12.52
CA PRO A 303 19.14 0.39 -11.74
C PRO A 303 19.61 1.69 -11.10
N MET A 304 20.13 1.59 -9.87
CA MET A 304 20.64 2.74 -9.12
C MET A 304 21.72 2.32 -8.13
N ARG A 305 22.50 3.29 -7.66
CA ARG A 305 23.45 3.17 -6.55
C ARG A 305 23.25 4.32 -5.56
N LEU A 306 22.13 4.33 -4.83
CA LEU A 306 21.76 5.33 -3.83
C LEU A 306 22.79 5.43 -2.70
N THR A 307 23.12 4.31 -2.05
CA THR A 307 24.03 4.34 -0.89
C THR A 307 25.50 4.39 -1.32
N GLY A 308 25.77 4.03 -2.58
CA GLY A 308 27.11 3.86 -3.13
C GLY A 308 27.87 2.66 -2.55
N LYS A 309 27.23 1.82 -1.73
CA LYS A 309 27.85 0.66 -1.07
C LYS A 309 27.56 -0.65 -1.79
N ARG A 310 26.49 -0.72 -2.59
CA ARG A 310 26.04 -1.93 -3.27
C ARG A 310 25.66 -1.63 -4.73
N ASP A 311 25.75 -2.65 -5.58
CA ASP A 311 25.45 -2.56 -7.02
C ASP A 311 24.09 -3.20 -7.39
N ASP A 312 23.42 -3.80 -6.40
CA ASP A 312 22.15 -4.53 -6.51
C ASP A 312 20.92 -3.69 -6.14
N GLU A 313 21.09 -2.40 -5.85
CA GLU A 313 20.00 -1.47 -5.55
C GLU A 313 19.14 -1.21 -6.80
N ARG A 314 17.81 -1.20 -6.63
CA ARG A 314 16.83 -1.00 -7.70
C ARG A 314 15.71 -0.06 -7.25
N LEU A 315 15.29 0.84 -8.14
CA LEU A 315 13.99 1.53 -8.06
C LEU A 315 12.96 0.70 -8.79
N VAL A 316 11.83 0.42 -8.17
CA VAL A 316 10.65 -0.10 -8.86
C VAL A 316 9.61 1.01 -8.87
N ILE A 317 9.20 1.38 -10.07
CA ILE A 317 8.07 2.27 -10.31
C ILE A 317 6.95 1.39 -10.83
N ALA A 318 6.02 1.01 -9.96
CA ALA A 318 4.85 0.27 -10.39
C ALA A 318 3.84 1.26 -11.00
N ASP A 319 3.34 0.98 -12.19
CA ASP A 319 2.26 1.72 -12.84
C ASP A 319 1.07 0.76 -12.98
N ALA A 320 0.19 0.75 -11.98
CA ALA A 320 -0.96 -0.14 -11.93
C ALA A 320 -2.14 0.42 -12.76
N GLY A 321 -1.85 0.97 -13.93
CA GLY A 321 -2.77 1.76 -14.73
C GLY A 321 -2.90 3.19 -14.22
N ASN A 322 -3.56 4.04 -15.01
CA ASN A 322 -3.69 5.51 -14.92
C ASN A 322 -4.00 6.16 -13.54
N GLN A 323 -4.11 5.41 -12.44
CA GLN A 323 -4.51 5.90 -11.12
C GLN A 323 -3.57 5.56 -9.95
N VAL A 324 -2.62 4.62 -10.08
CA VAL A 324 -1.73 4.25 -8.97
C VAL A 324 -0.30 4.08 -9.47
N LYS A 325 0.58 5.02 -9.10
CA LYS A 325 2.01 4.87 -9.23
C LYS A 325 2.62 4.72 -7.84
N THR A 326 3.37 3.66 -7.60
CA THR A 326 4.14 3.51 -6.36
C THR A 326 5.62 3.59 -6.67
N LEU A 327 6.39 4.04 -5.68
CA LEU A 327 7.82 4.18 -5.76
C LEU A 327 8.45 3.40 -4.62
N THR A 328 9.06 2.26 -4.95
CA THR A 328 9.69 1.40 -3.95
C THR A 328 11.15 1.18 -4.31
N ALA A 329 12.05 1.36 -3.33
CA ALA A 329 13.46 1.02 -3.50
C ALA A 329 13.76 -0.27 -2.73
N TYR A 330 14.43 -1.20 -3.41
CA TYR A 330 14.74 -2.51 -2.84
C TYR A 330 16.25 -2.80 -2.89
N TYR A 331 16.72 -3.58 -1.92
CA TYR A 331 17.96 -4.35 -2.03
C TYR A 331 17.62 -5.74 -2.56
N ALA A 332 18.23 -6.16 -3.67
CA ALA A 332 17.99 -7.49 -4.24
C ALA A 332 19.24 -8.39 -4.06
N ASN A 333 19.25 -9.24 -3.03
CA ASN A 333 20.09 -10.45 -3.07
C ASN A 333 19.25 -11.65 -3.54
N SER A 334 19.88 -12.77 -3.90
CA SER A 334 19.22 -13.94 -4.53
C SER A 334 18.09 -14.57 -3.73
N ASP A 335 17.96 -14.26 -2.43
CA ASP A 335 17.09 -14.99 -1.51
C ASP A 335 16.22 -14.09 -0.61
N TYR A 336 16.42 -12.76 -0.61
CA TYR A 336 15.67 -11.81 0.22
C TYR A 336 15.58 -10.41 -0.42
N VAL A 337 14.36 -9.84 -0.41
CA VAL A 337 14.11 -8.42 -0.73
C VAL A 337 14.02 -7.65 0.59
N GLU A 338 15.04 -6.86 0.92
CA GLU A 338 14.98 -5.94 2.06
C GLU A 338 14.43 -4.59 1.56
N GLU A 339 13.26 -4.19 2.08
CA GLU A 339 12.57 -2.96 1.70
C GLU A 339 13.35 -1.74 2.22
N ALA A 340 13.93 -0.94 1.31
CA ALA A 340 14.75 0.22 1.67
C ALA A 340 13.94 1.52 1.78
N LEU A 341 12.84 1.62 1.03
CA LEU A 341 11.98 2.80 0.98
C LEU A 341 10.64 2.45 0.31
N ASP A 342 9.53 2.68 0.98
CA ASP A 342 8.19 2.77 0.36
C ASP A 342 7.70 4.22 0.41
N ALA A 343 7.56 4.84 -0.75
CA ALA A 343 7.09 6.20 -0.94
C ALA A 343 5.76 6.22 -1.71
N PHE A 344 4.80 5.38 -1.29
CA PHE A 344 3.46 5.27 -1.88
C PHE A 344 2.76 6.60 -2.21
N LYS A 345 2.90 7.65 -1.38
CA LYS A 345 2.26 8.95 -1.61
C LYS A 345 3.04 9.87 -2.55
N ALA A 346 4.23 9.49 -2.99
CA ALA A 346 5.11 10.38 -3.74
C ALA A 346 4.67 10.57 -5.20
N LEU A 347 3.99 9.59 -5.80
CA LEU A 347 3.60 9.59 -7.21
C LEU A 347 2.07 9.49 -7.39
N PRO A 348 1.30 10.51 -6.98
CA PRO A 348 -0.13 10.50 -7.20
C PRO A 348 -0.47 10.63 -8.70
N ALA A 349 -1.57 10.00 -9.10
CA ALA A 349 -2.23 10.32 -10.36
C ALA A 349 -3.21 11.48 -10.14
N ILE A 350 -2.79 12.71 -10.44
CA ILE A 350 -3.60 13.91 -10.22
C ILE A 350 -4.43 14.16 -11.48
N ALA A 351 -5.76 14.09 -11.40
CA ALA A 351 -6.62 14.35 -12.55
C ALA A 351 -6.39 15.77 -13.09
N SER A 352 -6.09 15.89 -14.39
CA SER A 352 -5.80 17.19 -14.98
C SER A 352 -7.05 18.03 -15.10
N THR A 353 -7.00 19.27 -14.61
CA THR A 353 -8.10 20.23 -14.78
C THR A 353 -8.16 20.81 -16.19
N SER A 354 -7.04 20.79 -16.91
CA SER A 354 -6.90 21.39 -18.24
C SER A 354 -7.17 20.42 -19.38
N ASN A 355 -7.01 19.11 -19.14
CA ASN A 355 -7.19 18.07 -20.16
C ASN A 355 -7.92 16.84 -19.58
N PRO A 356 -9.25 16.75 -19.71
CA PRO A 356 -10.04 15.65 -19.17
C PRO A 356 -9.53 14.27 -19.65
N GLY A 357 -9.33 13.36 -18.70
CA GLY A 357 -8.80 12.01 -18.99
C GLY A 357 -7.27 11.92 -19.01
N ARG A 358 -6.54 13.02 -18.82
CA ARG A 358 -5.10 13.01 -18.54
C ARG A 358 -4.80 13.25 -17.07
N PHE A 359 -3.59 12.87 -16.67
CA PHE A 359 -3.11 13.01 -15.30
C PHE A 359 -1.84 13.87 -15.25
N ASP A 360 -1.86 14.84 -14.35
CA ASP A 360 -0.73 15.63 -13.90
C ASP A 360 -0.03 14.91 -12.73
N GLY A 361 1.10 15.45 -12.26
CA GLY A 361 1.84 14.90 -11.12
C GLY A 361 3.34 14.92 -11.36
N PHE A 362 4.00 13.81 -11.05
CA PHE A 362 5.46 13.67 -11.20
C PHE A 362 5.84 12.51 -12.12
N ASP A 363 6.83 12.76 -12.97
CA ASP A 363 7.63 11.72 -13.60
C ASP A 363 8.89 11.46 -12.77
N VAL A 364 9.46 10.26 -12.89
CA VAL A 364 10.61 9.82 -12.08
C VAL A 364 11.81 9.52 -12.97
N ALA A 365 12.98 10.01 -12.56
CA ALA A 365 14.25 9.64 -13.16
C ALA A 365 15.28 9.32 -12.08
N VAL A 366 16.24 8.46 -12.43
CA VAL A 366 17.48 8.28 -11.65
C VAL A 366 18.57 9.09 -12.35
N ALA A 367 19.19 10.01 -11.60
CA ALA A 367 20.26 10.86 -12.12
C ALA A 367 21.57 10.57 -11.40
N GLN A 368 22.67 10.58 -12.15
CA GLN A 368 24.02 10.39 -11.63
C GLN A 368 24.73 11.74 -11.55
N PRO A 369 25.01 12.27 -10.35
CA PRO A 369 25.79 13.49 -10.18
C PRO A 369 27.21 13.30 -10.73
N LYS A 370 27.64 14.14 -11.68
CA LYS A 370 28.97 14.05 -12.31
C LYS A 370 29.69 15.39 -12.24
N ARG A 371 30.85 15.45 -11.57
CA ARG A 371 31.75 16.62 -11.53
C ARG A 371 31.01 17.95 -11.21
N GLY A 372 30.17 17.95 -10.18
CA GLY A 372 29.38 19.12 -9.77
C GLY A 372 28.27 19.51 -10.74
N ALA A 373 27.83 18.58 -11.59
CA ALA A 373 26.66 18.75 -12.45
C ALA A 373 25.63 17.65 -12.19
N LEU A 374 24.36 18.00 -12.38
CA LEU A 374 23.23 17.07 -12.33
C LEU A 374 22.40 17.20 -13.60
N THR A 375 21.92 16.08 -14.12
CA THR A 375 20.96 16.08 -15.22
C THR A 375 19.55 16.21 -14.65
N VAL A 376 18.81 17.22 -15.10
CA VAL A 376 17.42 17.49 -14.77
C VAL A 376 16.55 17.36 -16.02
N THR A 377 15.25 17.20 -15.85
CA THR A 377 14.32 17.02 -16.96
C THR A 377 13.58 18.32 -17.24
N GLY A 378 13.61 18.78 -18.49
CA GLY A 378 12.78 19.90 -18.97
C GLY A 378 11.32 19.47 -19.18
N ILE A 379 10.45 20.43 -19.51
CA ILE A 379 9.01 20.19 -19.63
C ILE A 379 8.63 19.22 -20.77
N GLU A 380 9.49 19.10 -21.78
CA GLU A 380 9.33 18.14 -22.89
C GLU A 380 9.84 16.72 -22.58
N GLY A 381 10.31 16.49 -21.35
CA GLY A 381 11.02 15.25 -21.01
C GLY A 381 12.49 15.21 -21.46
N LYS A 382 13.00 16.30 -22.07
CA LYS A 382 14.40 16.38 -22.52
C LYS A 382 15.35 16.61 -21.33
N PRO A 383 16.49 15.89 -21.25
CA PRO A 383 17.46 16.09 -20.20
C PRO A 383 18.32 17.35 -20.42
N HIS A 384 18.59 18.09 -19.35
CA HIS A 384 19.45 19.26 -19.31
C HIS A 384 20.43 19.14 -18.13
N ALA A 385 21.72 19.42 -18.36
CA ALA A 385 22.72 19.38 -17.29
C ALA A 385 22.90 20.76 -16.66
N VAL A 386 22.87 20.84 -15.33
CA VAL A 386 23.01 22.09 -14.58
C VAL A 386 24.13 21.98 -13.54
N ARG A 387 24.82 23.09 -13.27
CA ARG A 387 25.92 23.15 -12.29
C ARG A 387 25.42 23.27 -10.87
N LEU A 388 25.57 22.22 -10.08
CA LEU A 388 25.21 22.25 -8.66
C LEU A 388 26.43 22.58 -7.80
N ASN A 389 26.29 23.57 -6.93
CA ASN A 389 27.28 23.86 -5.89
C ASN A 389 27.05 23.00 -4.64
N MET A 390 26.85 21.69 -4.82
CA MET A 390 26.66 20.73 -3.74
C MET A 390 27.24 19.37 -4.13
N THR A 391 27.67 18.61 -3.13
CA THR A 391 28.19 17.26 -3.30
C THR A 391 27.11 16.26 -2.95
N LEU A 392 26.59 15.57 -3.95
CA LEU A 392 25.66 14.46 -3.80
C LEU A 392 26.45 13.14 -3.76
N ARG A 393 26.05 12.21 -2.89
CA ARG A 393 26.64 10.86 -2.81
C ARG A 393 25.72 9.86 -3.51
N GLY A 394 26.31 9.00 -4.33
CA GLY A 394 25.56 8.00 -5.08
C GLY A 394 24.66 8.62 -6.14
N ASP A 395 23.78 7.79 -6.68
CA ASP A 395 22.71 8.21 -7.57
C ASP A 395 21.61 8.94 -6.77
N VAL A 396 20.84 9.80 -7.45
CA VAL A 396 19.72 10.53 -6.86
C VAL A 396 18.43 10.25 -7.61
N ILE A 397 17.31 10.30 -6.90
CA ILE A 397 15.96 10.22 -7.47
C ILE A 397 15.52 11.65 -7.79
N VAL A 398 15.09 11.89 -9.02
CA VAL A 398 14.58 13.18 -9.45
C VAL A 398 13.09 13.03 -9.75
N LEU A 399 12.26 13.78 -9.03
CA LEU A 399 10.82 13.89 -9.32
C LEU A 399 10.59 15.17 -10.13
N SER A 400 10.12 15.03 -11.36
CA SER A 400 9.90 16.16 -12.27
C SER A 400 8.40 16.41 -12.46
N THR A 401 7.92 17.62 -12.23
CA THR A 401 6.48 17.92 -12.39
C THR A 401 6.07 17.83 -13.86
N ARG A 402 4.95 17.18 -14.13
CA ARG A 402 4.29 17.13 -15.44
C ARG A 402 2.87 17.66 -15.31
N GLU A 403 2.54 18.66 -16.11
CA GLU A 403 1.23 19.32 -16.09
C GLU A 403 0.73 19.56 -17.52
N ALA A 404 -0.48 19.06 -17.84
CA ALA A 404 -1.06 19.24 -19.15
C ALA A 404 -1.42 20.72 -19.41
N GLY A 405 -0.93 21.24 -20.53
CA GLY A 405 -1.16 22.64 -20.92
C GLY A 405 -0.19 23.63 -20.26
N ASN A 406 0.74 23.16 -19.42
CA ASN A 406 1.87 23.96 -18.97
C ASN A 406 3.00 23.83 -19.99
N ASP A 407 3.45 24.96 -20.54
CA ASP A 407 4.55 25.10 -21.48
C ASP A 407 5.64 26.08 -20.97
N SER A 408 5.50 26.54 -19.72
CA SER A 408 6.24 27.70 -19.23
C SER A 408 7.24 27.35 -18.14
N PHE A 409 6.98 26.30 -17.35
CA PHE A 409 7.88 25.89 -16.27
C PHE A 409 7.68 24.45 -15.83
N ASN A 410 8.71 23.86 -15.24
CA ASN A 410 8.57 22.62 -14.49
C ASN A 410 9.57 22.57 -13.32
N TYR A 411 9.19 21.87 -12.25
CA TYR A 411 10.05 21.66 -11.10
C TYR A 411 10.75 20.31 -11.18
N ASN A 412 11.97 20.24 -10.65
CA ASN A 412 12.74 19.02 -10.44
C ASN A 412 13.15 18.94 -8.97
N LEU A 413 12.62 17.97 -8.24
CA LEU A 413 12.91 17.74 -6.82
C LEU A 413 13.98 16.66 -6.73
N ILE A 414 15.07 16.97 -6.02
CA ILE A 414 16.25 16.10 -5.95
C ILE A 414 16.24 15.37 -4.61
N PHE A 415 16.06 14.06 -4.64
CA PHE A 415 16.09 13.19 -3.48
C PHE A 415 17.37 12.34 -3.46
N GLY A 416 18.09 12.35 -2.35
CA GLY A 416 19.35 11.62 -2.20
C GLY A 416 19.48 10.93 -0.85
N TYR A 417 20.32 9.90 -0.78
CA TYR A 417 20.57 9.19 0.47
C TYR A 417 21.44 10.01 1.42
N THR A 418 21.01 10.11 2.69
CA THR A 418 21.77 10.79 3.75
C THR A 418 22.28 9.78 4.77
N PRO A 419 23.61 9.49 4.80
CA PRO A 419 24.17 8.49 5.70
C PRO A 419 23.95 8.76 7.19
N LYS A 420 23.84 10.04 7.60
CA LYS A 420 23.59 10.41 9.00
C LYS A 420 22.17 10.10 9.48
N ARG A 421 21.21 10.07 8.55
CA ARG A 421 19.79 9.82 8.82
C ARG A 421 19.36 8.42 8.42
N GLU A 422 20.21 7.72 7.66
CA GLU A 422 19.94 6.41 7.05
C GLU A 422 18.63 6.42 6.25
N ASP A 423 18.39 7.52 5.51
CA ASP A 423 17.13 7.77 4.82
C ASP A 423 17.34 8.64 3.58
N ILE A 424 16.36 8.65 2.67
CA ILE A 424 16.35 9.45 1.44
C ILE A 424 15.68 10.80 1.74
N GLN A 425 16.44 11.88 1.56
CA GLN A 425 16.03 13.25 1.86
C GLN A 425 15.92 14.10 0.61
N LEU A 426 15.04 15.10 0.63
CA LEU A 426 15.02 16.19 -0.34
C LEU A 426 16.27 17.06 -0.14
N PHE A 427 17.10 17.17 -1.18
CA PHE A 427 18.31 18.00 -1.21
C PHE A 427 18.09 19.38 -1.85
N GLY A 428 17.00 19.52 -2.60
CA GLY A 428 16.70 20.79 -3.23
C GLY A 428 15.61 20.68 -4.29
N VAL A 429 15.09 21.86 -4.64
CA VAL A 429 14.06 22.03 -5.66
C VAL A 429 14.62 22.96 -6.72
N LEU A 430 14.59 22.50 -7.97
CA LEU A 430 15.00 23.27 -9.13
C LEU A 430 13.77 23.67 -9.94
N LEU A 431 13.62 24.96 -10.24
CA LEU A 431 12.62 25.49 -11.14
C LEU A 431 13.25 25.71 -12.51
N ASN A 432 12.78 24.99 -13.52
CA ASN A 432 13.13 25.23 -14.92
C ASN A 432 12.09 26.16 -15.56
N THR A 433 12.53 27.12 -16.35
CA THR A 433 11.67 28.03 -17.12
C THR A 433 11.83 27.82 -18.61
N HIS A 434 10.75 28.03 -19.36
CA HIS A 434 10.64 27.79 -20.79
C HIS A 434 10.01 28.98 -21.51
N ARG A 435 10.44 29.24 -22.76
CA ARG A 435 10.04 30.42 -23.57
C ARG A 435 9.90 30.08 -25.05
N TYR A 436 8.91 29.25 -25.39
CA TYR A 436 8.65 28.79 -26.76
C TYR A 436 8.45 29.90 -27.80
N GLN A 437 7.97 31.06 -27.37
CA GLN A 437 7.77 32.24 -28.23
C GLN A 437 9.08 32.85 -28.75
N CYS A 438 10.21 32.44 -28.17
CA CYS A 438 11.57 32.84 -28.55
C CYS A 438 12.33 31.66 -29.20
N GLY A 439 11.65 30.74 -29.89
CA GLY A 439 12.27 29.64 -30.64
C GLY A 439 13.03 28.59 -29.80
N GLN A 440 13.04 28.71 -28.47
CA GLN A 440 13.78 27.83 -27.55
C GLN A 440 12.84 27.27 -26.47
N ALA A 441 12.88 25.95 -26.28
CA ALA A 441 12.12 25.30 -25.21
C ALA A 441 12.64 25.74 -23.84
N PHE A 442 13.91 25.47 -23.50
CA PHE A 442 14.48 25.69 -22.17
C PHE A 442 15.23 27.03 -22.06
N THR A 443 14.89 27.85 -21.05
CA THR A 443 15.48 29.19 -20.82
C THR A 443 16.46 29.19 -19.65
N SER A 444 16.03 28.76 -18.46
CA SER A 444 16.88 28.79 -17.27
C SER A 444 16.50 27.79 -16.18
N THR A 445 17.37 27.64 -15.18
CA THR A 445 17.13 26.87 -13.96
C THR A 445 17.45 27.71 -12.71
N TYR A 446 16.59 27.61 -11.70
CA TYR A 446 16.71 28.30 -10.43
C TYR A 446 16.64 27.32 -9.27
N PHE A 447 17.42 27.55 -8.22
CA PHE A 447 17.29 26.83 -6.96
C PHE A 447 16.30 27.57 -6.04
N VAL A 448 15.23 26.91 -5.56
CA VAL A 448 14.07 27.58 -4.91
C VAL A 448 13.71 27.07 -3.51
N GLU A 449 14.67 26.50 -2.79
CA GLU A 449 14.42 25.76 -1.54
C GLU A 449 13.89 26.60 -0.36
N SER A 450 14.23 27.89 -0.26
CA SER A 450 13.93 28.72 0.92
C SER A 450 12.45 29.11 1.10
N ALA A 451 11.56 28.80 0.15
CA ALA A 451 10.17 29.28 0.14
C ALA A 451 9.09 28.18 0.21
N LEU A 452 9.47 26.89 0.23
CA LEU A 452 8.53 25.78 0.06
C LEU A 452 8.55 24.84 1.27
N ALA A 453 7.42 24.75 1.99
CA ALA A 453 7.26 23.87 3.17
C ALA A 453 7.02 22.40 2.78
N LEU A 454 7.92 21.84 1.95
CA LEU A 454 7.83 20.44 1.50
C LEU A 454 8.36 19.46 2.55
N HIS A 455 7.78 18.26 2.56
CA HIS A 455 8.29 17.15 3.37
C HIS A 455 9.71 16.78 2.95
N GLN A 456 10.59 16.66 3.95
CA GLN A 456 12.02 16.47 3.73
C GLN A 456 12.42 15.02 3.47
N ARG A 457 11.58 14.03 3.84
CA ARG A 457 11.86 12.60 3.68
C ARG A 457 11.00 12.03 2.57
N LEU A 458 11.57 11.22 1.68
CA LEU A 458 10.84 10.69 0.52
C LEU A 458 9.68 9.77 0.94
N LYS A 459 9.85 8.97 2.00
CA LYS A 459 8.78 8.10 2.54
C LYS A 459 7.56 8.86 3.07
N ASP A 460 7.75 10.09 3.53
CA ASP A 460 6.66 10.94 4.03
C ASP A 460 6.18 11.94 2.97
N PHE A 461 6.73 11.88 1.75
CA PHE A 461 6.47 12.86 0.72
C PHE A 461 5.05 12.67 0.15
N ASP A 462 4.20 13.66 0.35
CA ASP A 462 2.88 13.73 -0.27
C ASP A 462 2.99 14.49 -1.60
N GLY A 463 3.04 13.74 -2.70
CA GLY A 463 3.13 14.30 -4.03
C GLY A 463 1.90 15.14 -4.41
N THR A 464 0.70 14.85 -3.88
CA THR A 464 -0.51 15.59 -4.27
C THR A 464 -0.42 17.00 -3.73
N ARG A 465 -0.12 17.10 -2.43
CA ARG A 465 0.11 18.37 -1.77
C ARG A 465 1.29 19.12 -2.39
N ALA A 466 2.43 18.46 -2.58
CA ALA A 466 3.62 19.09 -3.13
C ALA A 466 3.38 19.67 -4.53
N PHE A 467 2.67 18.94 -5.40
CA PHE A 467 2.35 19.42 -6.75
C PHE A 467 1.52 20.72 -6.72
N HIS A 468 0.49 20.77 -5.87
CA HIS A 468 -0.34 21.97 -5.71
C HIS A 468 0.44 23.14 -5.10
N ASP A 469 1.24 22.89 -4.06
CA ASP A 469 2.05 23.93 -3.39
C ASP A 469 3.09 24.53 -4.36
N LEU A 470 3.76 23.69 -5.16
CA LEU A 470 4.72 24.14 -6.18
C LEU A 470 4.05 25.00 -7.25
N LYS A 471 2.91 24.56 -7.78
CA LYS A 471 2.15 25.32 -8.77
C LYS A 471 1.70 26.68 -8.22
N ALA A 472 1.24 26.73 -6.98
CA ALA A 472 0.81 27.97 -6.32
C ALA A 472 1.97 28.94 -6.05
N ALA A 473 3.19 28.43 -5.87
CA ALA A 473 4.37 29.25 -5.59
C ALA A 473 4.94 29.96 -6.83
N TYR A 474 4.69 29.45 -8.04
CA TYR A 474 5.31 29.96 -9.27
C TYR A 474 5.17 31.47 -9.50
N PRO A 475 3.99 32.11 -9.34
CA PRO A 475 3.85 33.55 -9.55
C PRO A 475 4.70 34.39 -8.61
N GLN A 476 4.86 33.94 -7.36
CA GLN A 476 5.68 34.62 -6.35
C GLN A 476 7.17 34.45 -6.66
N LEU A 477 7.58 33.27 -7.12
CA LEU A 477 8.96 32.98 -7.52
C LEU A 477 9.37 33.79 -8.76
N GLN A 478 8.46 34.08 -9.69
CA GLN A 478 8.73 34.99 -10.80
C GLN A 478 8.93 36.45 -10.36
N ALA A 479 8.23 36.89 -9.29
CA ALA A 479 8.30 38.27 -8.80
C ALA A 479 9.50 38.51 -7.87
N ALA A 480 10.03 37.46 -7.25
CA ALA A 480 11.20 37.55 -6.39
C ALA A 480 12.46 37.81 -7.23
N ASN A 481 13.10 38.97 -7.05
CA ASN A 481 14.42 39.24 -7.62
C ASN A 481 15.39 38.10 -7.22
N GLU A 482 15.88 37.37 -8.23
CA GLU A 482 16.17 35.93 -8.17
C GLU A 482 17.14 35.47 -7.07
N PRO A 483 16.78 34.46 -6.24
CA PRO A 483 17.62 34.00 -5.14
C PRO A 483 18.92 33.33 -5.60
N TRP A 484 18.95 32.20 -6.35
CA TRP A 484 20.18 31.60 -6.92
C TRP A 484 19.93 30.96 -8.29
N LYS A 485 20.31 31.65 -9.37
CA LYS A 485 20.26 31.12 -10.75
C LYS A 485 21.38 30.10 -10.97
N VAL A 486 21.04 28.94 -11.49
CA VAL A 486 21.96 27.84 -11.73
C VAL A 486 22.46 27.88 -13.16
N LEU A 487 23.78 27.79 -13.37
CA LEU A 487 24.35 27.84 -14.72
C LEU A 487 24.14 26.49 -15.45
N PRO A 488 23.44 26.48 -16.60
CA PRO A 488 23.38 25.31 -17.47
C PRO A 488 24.76 24.97 -18.05
N VAL A 489 25.09 23.68 -18.10
CA VAL A 489 26.43 23.21 -18.50
C VAL A 489 26.69 23.47 -19.99
N ASP A 490 25.68 23.30 -20.84
CA ASP A 490 25.72 23.59 -22.27
C ASP A 490 25.94 25.08 -22.56
N LEU A 491 25.29 25.96 -21.78
CA LEU A 491 25.49 27.41 -21.82
C LEU A 491 26.93 27.78 -21.45
N GLU A 492 27.46 27.20 -20.37
CA GLU A 492 28.85 27.41 -19.95
C GLU A 492 29.86 26.96 -21.03
N GLN A 493 29.67 25.76 -21.59
CA GLN A 493 30.55 25.18 -22.60
C GLN A 493 30.54 25.97 -23.90
N SER A 494 29.35 26.34 -24.38
CA SER A 494 29.19 27.08 -25.64
C SER A 494 29.73 28.51 -25.52
N ALA A 495 29.55 29.17 -24.37
CA ALA A 495 30.18 30.48 -24.10
C ALA A 495 31.72 30.38 -24.08
N ALA A 496 32.28 29.34 -23.47
CA ALA A 496 33.72 29.11 -23.48
C ALA A 496 34.27 28.82 -24.88
N ALA A 497 33.52 28.05 -25.69
CA ALA A 497 33.86 27.77 -27.08
C ALA A 497 33.78 29.03 -27.96
N ALA A 498 32.75 29.87 -27.77
CA ALA A 498 32.60 31.16 -28.45
C ALA A 498 33.81 32.08 -28.16
N LEU A 499 34.21 32.18 -26.89
CA LEU A 499 35.40 32.94 -26.49
C LEU A 499 36.68 32.40 -27.13
N ALA A 500 36.81 31.07 -27.24
CA ALA A 500 37.96 30.44 -27.88
C ALA A 500 38.01 30.71 -29.39
N SER A 501 36.86 30.69 -30.09
CA SER A 501 36.77 31.07 -31.50
C SER A 501 37.11 32.55 -31.72
N TYR A 502 36.54 33.44 -30.91
CA TYR A 502 36.88 34.87 -30.96
C TYR A 502 38.38 35.12 -30.80
N ARG A 503 39.03 34.49 -29.80
CA ARG A 503 40.48 34.63 -29.57
C ARG A 503 41.35 34.15 -30.74
N LYS A 504 40.83 33.27 -31.60
CA LYS A 504 41.50 32.79 -32.81
C LYS A 504 41.19 33.64 -34.05
N GLY A 505 40.34 34.65 -33.93
CA GLY A 505 39.82 35.41 -35.08
C GLY A 505 38.83 34.62 -35.93
N ASP A 506 38.30 33.50 -35.44
CA ASP A 506 37.34 32.65 -36.14
C ASP A 506 35.90 33.17 -35.92
N LEU A 507 35.53 34.19 -36.70
CA LEU A 507 34.18 34.81 -36.62
C LEU A 507 33.07 33.82 -36.99
N ALA A 508 33.30 32.94 -37.98
CA ALA A 508 32.32 31.93 -38.35
C ALA A 508 32.11 30.89 -37.24
N GLY A 509 33.17 30.51 -36.52
CA GLY A 509 33.07 29.69 -35.33
C GLY A 509 32.37 30.41 -34.18
N LEU A 510 32.65 31.70 -33.96
CA LEU A 510 31.97 32.51 -32.97
C LEU A 510 30.45 32.51 -33.22
N GLU A 511 30.00 32.90 -34.41
CA GLU A 511 28.58 32.89 -34.79
C GLU A 511 27.92 31.53 -34.58
N ARG A 512 28.62 30.44 -34.94
CA ARG A 512 28.10 29.08 -34.76
C ARG A 512 27.88 28.75 -33.29
N GLN A 513 28.82 29.09 -32.42
CA GLN A 513 28.69 28.84 -30.97
C GLN A 513 27.60 29.72 -30.35
N LEU A 514 27.47 30.97 -30.81
CA LEU A 514 26.40 31.87 -30.39
C LEU A 514 25.01 31.40 -30.87
N GLY A 515 24.91 30.83 -32.07
CA GLY A 515 23.70 30.15 -32.54
C GLY A 515 23.34 28.95 -31.66
N ALA A 516 24.33 28.16 -31.24
CA ALA A 516 24.13 27.03 -30.32
C ALA A 516 23.68 27.48 -28.91
N LEU A 517 24.01 28.72 -28.51
CA LEU A 517 23.48 29.35 -27.30
C LEU A 517 22.00 29.70 -27.40
N GLY A 518 21.39 29.61 -28.58
CA GLY A 518 20.01 30.01 -28.79
C GLY A 518 19.84 31.53 -28.72
N ILE A 519 20.81 32.31 -29.22
CA ILE A 519 20.56 33.73 -29.46
C ILE A 519 19.44 33.84 -30.50
N VAL A 520 18.40 34.57 -30.15
CA VAL A 520 17.23 34.80 -31.02
C VAL A 520 17.31 36.19 -31.61
N GLY A 521 16.86 36.36 -32.85
CA GLY A 521 16.83 37.63 -33.54
C GLY A 521 15.40 37.99 -33.95
N GLY A 522 14.85 39.08 -33.40
CA GLY A 522 13.70 39.78 -33.97
C GLY A 522 12.41 38.97 -34.19
N GLU A 523 12.19 37.86 -33.48
CA GLU A 523 10.93 37.11 -33.55
C GLU A 523 9.78 37.98 -33.02
N ALA A 524 8.70 38.11 -33.81
CA ALA A 524 7.65 39.12 -33.58
C ALA A 524 6.93 39.02 -32.23
N ASN A 525 6.97 37.85 -31.57
CA ASN A 525 6.28 37.58 -30.32
C ASN A 525 7.24 37.24 -29.16
N CYS A 526 8.55 37.38 -29.34
CA CYS A 526 9.52 37.15 -28.26
C CYS A 526 9.73 38.43 -27.44
N ASP A 527 9.48 38.37 -26.13
CA ASP A 527 9.99 39.38 -25.19
C ASP A 527 11.50 39.22 -25.07
N LEU A 528 12.22 39.85 -26.01
CA LEU A 528 13.66 39.74 -26.15
C LEU A 528 14.40 40.21 -24.88
N GLN A 529 13.90 41.27 -24.25
CA GLN A 529 14.52 41.80 -23.03
C GLN A 529 14.46 40.77 -21.91
N ARG A 530 13.27 40.20 -21.67
CA ARG A 530 13.10 39.17 -20.65
C ARG A 530 13.88 37.91 -20.97
N TYR A 531 13.84 37.45 -22.23
CA TYR A 531 14.56 36.26 -22.67
C TYR A 531 16.08 36.39 -22.45
N VAL A 532 16.68 37.48 -22.90
CA VAL A 532 18.13 37.68 -22.78
C VAL A 532 18.55 37.74 -21.31
N VAL A 533 17.78 38.40 -20.45
CA VAL A 533 18.07 38.46 -19.02
C VAL A 533 17.90 37.07 -18.38
N GLU A 534 16.74 36.42 -18.55
CA GLU A 534 16.45 35.12 -17.96
C GLU A 534 17.45 34.04 -18.41
N ARG A 535 17.94 34.10 -19.65
CA ARG A 535 18.90 33.11 -20.15
C ARG A 535 20.35 33.47 -19.80
N PHE A 536 20.79 34.68 -20.07
CA PHE A 536 22.23 35.02 -20.13
C PHE A 536 22.75 35.88 -18.97
N PHE A 537 21.87 36.48 -18.16
CA PHE A 537 22.33 37.27 -17.00
C PHE A 537 22.53 36.39 -15.76
N HIS A 538 23.72 36.43 -15.16
CA HIS A 538 24.07 35.74 -13.93
C HIS A 538 24.65 36.75 -12.93
N ALA A 539 23.84 37.15 -11.95
CA ALA A 539 24.21 38.18 -10.98
C ALA A 539 25.43 37.79 -10.11
N ASP A 540 25.61 36.50 -9.84
CA ASP A 540 26.76 35.92 -9.13
C ASP A 540 28.03 35.86 -10.00
N ARG A 541 27.91 36.07 -11.32
CA ARG A 541 29.00 35.98 -12.30
C ARG A 541 28.97 37.16 -13.27
N LEU A 542 28.95 38.39 -12.76
CA LEU A 542 28.91 39.60 -13.59
C LEU A 542 30.00 39.65 -14.67
N GLY A 543 31.18 39.08 -14.40
CA GLY A 543 32.23 38.95 -15.41
C GLY A 543 31.89 38.03 -16.56
N TRP A 544 31.32 36.87 -16.26
CA TRP A 544 30.84 35.95 -17.29
C TRP A 544 29.74 36.58 -18.14
N SER A 545 28.76 37.26 -17.52
CA SER A 545 27.71 37.96 -18.27
C SER A 545 28.24 39.12 -19.11
N ASN A 546 29.20 39.90 -18.60
CA ASN A 546 29.87 40.94 -19.36
C ASN A 546 30.62 40.35 -20.57
N ASP A 547 31.38 39.28 -20.38
CA ASP A 547 32.18 38.65 -21.43
C ASP A 547 31.26 38.03 -22.50
N LEU A 548 30.13 37.46 -22.10
CA LEU A 548 29.15 36.96 -23.05
C LEU A 548 28.51 38.09 -23.87
N ALA A 549 28.15 39.20 -23.23
CA ALA A 549 27.61 40.37 -23.94
C ALA A 549 28.63 40.99 -24.91
N PHE A 550 29.92 40.97 -24.54
CA PHE A 550 31.00 41.36 -25.44
C PHE A 550 31.03 40.46 -26.69
N LEU A 551 30.97 39.14 -26.51
CA LEU A 551 30.92 38.21 -27.65
C LEU A 551 29.70 38.41 -28.54
N PHE A 552 28.54 38.76 -27.96
CA PHE A 552 27.35 39.14 -28.72
C PHE A 552 27.62 40.37 -29.59
N ALA A 553 28.24 41.42 -29.05
CA ALA A 553 28.57 42.63 -29.81
C ALA A 553 29.60 42.37 -30.92
N GLU A 554 30.63 41.56 -30.67
CA GLU A 554 31.64 41.19 -31.68
C GLU A 554 31.04 40.38 -32.85
N ALA A 555 29.93 39.69 -32.60
CA ALA A 555 29.12 38.99 -33.59
C ALA A 555 27.97 39.84 -34.16
N GLY A 556 27.92 41.15 -33.86
CA GLY A 556 26.89 42.04 -34.37
C GLY A 556 25.50 41.91 -33.74
N HIS A 557 25.33 41.06 -32.71
CA HIS A 557 24.11 40.93 -31.91
C HIS A 557 24.02 42.05 -30.86
N PHE A 558 24.07 43.30 -31.33
CA PHE A 558 24.22 44.48 -30.48
C PHE A 558 23.04 44.73 -29.53
N GLU A 559 21.83 44.35 -29.93
CA GLU A 559 20.64 44.56 -29.10
C GLU A 559 20.63 43.62 -27.88
N GLN A 560 21.00 42.36 -28.07
CA GLN A 560 21.15 41.38 -27.00
C GLN A 560 22.33 41.76 -26.10
N ALA A 561 23.44 42.24 -26.68
CA ALA A 561 24.58 42.77 -25.93
C ALA A 561 24.15 43.96 -25.04
N ARG A 562 23.42 44.92 -25.61
CA ARG A 562 22.87 46.09 -24.88
C ARG A 562 22.04 45.65 -23.68
N ILE A 563 21.05 44.79 -23.89
CA ILE A 563 20.15 44.31 -22.81
C ILE A 563 20.96 43.69 -21.67
N LEU A 564 21.91 42.80 -22.00
CA LEU A 564 22.70 42.11 -21.00
C LEU A 564 23.65 43.08 -20.25
N LEU A 565 24.26 44.03 -20.94
CA LEU A 565 25.17 45.02 -20.36
C LEU A 565 24.46 46.04 -19.49
N GLU A 566 23.26 46.50 -19.87
CA GLU A 566 22.42 47.34 -19.02
C GLU A 566 22.12 46.64 -17.69
N ARG A 567 21.83 45.34 -17.73
CA ARG A 567 21.62 44.56 -16.51
C ARG A 567 22.88 44.38 -15.68
N VAL A 568 24.03 44.16 -16.31
CA VAL A 568 25.35 44.10 -15.64
C VAL A 568 25.69 45.42 -14.96
N ILE A 569 25.48 46.56 -15.62
CA ILE A 569 25.75 47.89 -15.07
C ILE A 569 24.76 48.24 -13.95
N ALA A 570 23.49 47.83 -14.07
CA ALA A 570 22.52 48.00 -13.00
C ALA A 570 22.93 47.24 -11.72
N ALA A 571 23.58 46.09 -11.86
CA ALA A 571 24.10 45.31 -10.73
C ALA A 571 25.44 45.84 -10.18
N ASP A 572 26.33 46.30 -11.06
CA ASP A 572 27.61 46.93 -10.69
C ASP A 572 27.89 48.17 -11.57
N PRO A 573 27.49 49.37 -11.12
CA PRO A 573 27.68 50.60 -11.87
C PRO A 573 29.15 51.00 -12.07
N GLN A 574 30.08 50.43 -11.31
CA GLN A 574 31.52 50.72 -11.37
C GLN A 574 32.27 49.75 -12.28
N ARG A 575 31.59 48.77 -12.90
CA ARG A 575 32.20 47.82 -13.81
C ARG A 575 32.68 48.48 -15.10
N ILE A 576 33.92 48.95 -15.09
CA ILE A 576 34.51 49.79 -16.13
C ILE A 576 34.34 49.20 -17.53
N VAL A 577 34.71 47.92 -17.72
CA VAL A 577 34.65 47.25 -19.03
C VAL A 577 33.22 47.14 -19.58
N ALA A 578 32.20 47.04 -18.71
CA ALA A 578 30.81 46.98 -19.15
C ALA A 578 30.36 48.29 -19.82
N HIS A 579 30.82 49.45 -19.33
CA HIS A 579 30.52 50.74 -19.96
C HIS A 579 31.12 50.88 -21.35
N LEU A 580 32.34 50.35 -21.56
CA LEU A 580 32.96 50.35 -22.90
C LEU A 580 32.16 49.46 -23.86
N ASN A 581 31.83 48.24 -23.43
CA ASN A 581 31.09 47.30 -24.26
C ASN A 581 29.67 47.80 -24.56
N LEU A 582 29.04 48.50 -23.61
CA LEU A 582 27.71 49.09 -23.82
C LEU A 582 27.80 50.24 -24.83
N ALA A 583 28.85 51.05 -24.75
CA ALA A 583 29.12 52.11 -25.71
C ALA A 583 29.33 51.55 -27.13
N ASP A 584 30.16 50.52 -27.26
CA ASP A 584 30.40 49.83 -28.54
C ASP A 584 29.09 49.21 -29.09
N SER A 585 28.23 48.66 -28.21
CA SER A 585 26.93 48.10 -28.61
C SER A 585 25.94 49.18 -29.08
N TYR A 586 25.80 50.29 -28.36
CA TYR A 586 24.97 51.42 -28.82
C TYR A 586 25.48 52.02 -30.13
N TRP A 587 26.81 52.09 -30.30
CA TRP A 587 27.41 52.55 -31.54
C TRP A 587 27.04 51.62 -32.71
N GLY A 588 27.10 50.30 -32.50
CA GLY A 588 26.66 49.29 -33.48
C GLY A 588 25.17 49.38 -33.83
N LEU A 589 24.32 49.77 -32.87
CA LEU A 589 22.89 50.04 -33.08
C LEU A 589 22.60 51.39 -33.75
N GLY A 590 23.61 52.25 -33.92
CA GLY A 590 23.44 53.60 -34.44
C GLY A 590 22.92 54.62 -33.42
N ASP A 591 22.72 54.25 -32.16
CA ASP A 591 22.34 55.15 -31.06
C ASP A 591 23.57 55.91 -30.54
N GLN A 592 24.09 56.82 -31.37
CA GLN A 592 25.33 57.53 -31.09
C GLN A 592 25.27 58.42 -29.85
N ASP A 593 24.08 58.92 -29.47
CA ASP A 593 23.92 59.74 -28.27
C ASP A 593 24.14 58.92 -27.00
N LYS A 594 23.54 57.72 -26.90
CA LYS A 594 23.80 56.83 -25.77
C LYS A 594 25.23 56.27 -25.82
N ALA A 595 25.74 55.95 -27.00
CA ALA A 595 27.14 55.51 -27.15
C ALA A 595 28.12 56.56 -26.59
N ARG A 596 27.95 57.84 -26.94
CA ARG A 596 28.74 58.96 -26.43
C ARG A 596 28.71 59.03 -24.90
N GLN A 597 27.51 58.93 -24.31
CA GLN A 597 27.35 58.96 -22.85
C GLN A 597 28.10 57.79 -22.18
N SER A 598 27.95 56.57 -22.69
CA SER A 598 28.65 55.39 -22.17
C SER A 598 30.17 55.48 -22.35
N TYR A 599 30.68 55.99 -23.47
CA TYR A 599 32.12 56.21 -23.67
C TYR A 599 32.70 57.24 -22.70
N ARG A 600 31.97 58.33 -22.43
CA ARG A 600 32.38 59.33 -21.42
C ARG A 600 32.43 58.69 -20.04
N ARG A 601 31.42 57.90 -19.68
CA ARG A 601 31.38 57.19 -18.40
C ARG A 601 32.54 56.20 -18.26
N TYR A 602 32.84 55.43 -19.30
CA TYR A 602 34.02 54.56 -19.34
C TYR A 602 35.31 55.34 -19.11
N ARG A 603 35.49 56.47 -19.82
CA ARG A 603 36.69 57.34 -19.68
C ARG A 603 36.83 57.87 -18.26
N GLU A 604 35.75 58.39 -17.67
CA GLU A 604 35.73 58.85 -16.28
C GLU A 604 36.21 57.76 -15.32
N LEU A 605 35.65 56.55 -15.44
CA LEU A 605 36.00 55.43 -14.59
C LEU A 605 37.46 54.97 -14.78
N MET A 606 37.95 54.90 -16.03
CA MET A 606 39.34 54.54 -16.33
C MET A 606 40.33 55.57 -15.77
N VAL A 607 40.00 56.86 -15.84
CA VAL A 607 40.84 57.94 -15.26
C VAL A 607 40.83 57.85 -13.74
N ALA A 608 39.66 57.68 -13.12
CA ALA A 608 39.52 57.52 -11.68
C ALA A 608 40.30 56.29 -11.16
N ASP A 609 40.36 55.21 -11.95
CA ASP A 609 41.08 53.98 -11.65
C ASP A 609 42.59 54.03 -12.03
N GLY A 610 43.11 55.20 -12.41
CA GLY A 610 44.52 55.41 -12.75
C GLY A 610 44.98 54.74 -14.06
N LYS A 611 44.04 54.30 -14.91
CA LYS A 611 44.29 53.54 -16.14
C LYS A 611 44.09 54.37 -17.41
N ALA A 612 44.19 55.70 -17.33
CA ALA A 612 43.97 56.60 -18.47
C ALA A 612 44.77 56.20 -19.73
N ALA A 613 46.01 55.72 -19.58
CA ALA A 613 46.86 55.26 -20.69
C ALA A 613 46.33 54.00 -21.42
N ARG A 614 45.37 53.27 -20.84
CA ARG A 614 44.76 52.06 -21.42
C ARG A 614 43.44 52.35 -22.15
N ILE A 615 43.02 53.61 -22.24
CA ILE A 615 41.81 54.00 -22.96
C ILE A 615 42.04 53.82 -24.46
N PRO A 616 41.21 53.03 -25.17
CA PRO A 616 41.36 52.85 -26.61
C PRO A 616 41.15 54.18 -27.37
N PRO A 617 41.91 54.46 -28.46
CA PRO A 617 41.77 55.69 -29.25
C PRO A 617 40.34 55.96 -29.72
N ARG A 618 39.61 54.90 -30.12
CA ARG A 618 38.20 54.99 -30.55
C ARG A 618 37.28 55.66 -29.54
N VAL A 619 37.61 55.62 -28.25
CA VAL A 619 36.81 56.26 -27.20
C VAL A 619 36.84 57.77 -27.34
N ALA A 620 38.01 58.37 -27.63
CA ALA A 620 38.13 59.80 -27.84
C ALA A 620 37.39 60.26 -29.11
N GLU A 621 37.52 59.48 -30.20
CA GLU A 621 36.86 59.74 -31.47
C GLU A 621 35.34 59.72 -31.35
N ARG A 622 34.81 58.73 -30.61
CA ARG A 622 33.37 58.45 -30.56
C ARG A 622 32.65 59.11 -29.38
N ALA A 623 33.35 59.53 -28.33
CA ALA A 623 32.75 60.23 -27.19
C ALA A 623 32.29 61.66 -27.51
N GLY A 624 32.74 62.21 -28.65
CA GLY A 624 32.63 63.63 -28.97
C GLY A 624 33.51 64.46 -28.02
N ALA A 625 34.47 65.20 -28.58
CA ALA A 625 35.40 66.04 -27.84
C ALA A 625 34.70 66.88 -26.75
#